data_AF-A0A8B7BZ03-F1
#
_entry.id   AF-A0A8B7BZ03-F1
#
_cell.length_a   1.000
_cell.length_b   1.000
_cell.length_c   1.000
_cell.angle_alpha   90.00
_cell.angle_beta   90.00
_cell.angle_gamma   90.00
#
_symmetry.space_group_name_H-M   'P 1'
#
loop_
_entity.id
_entity.type
_entity.pdbx_description
1 polymer ?
#
loop_
_entity_poly.entity_id
_entity_poly.type
_entity_poly.pdbx_seq_one_letter_code
_entity_poly.pdbx_strand_id
1 'polypeptide(L)'
;MHPPLTLHRHPMCVEIIEEFQKCHTDHPIAKFFGQCTELKIKLDRCFREEKALKRKANFERSKILKERIQAHRKEMTEKSAE
;
A
#
# COMPACT_ATOMS: atom_id res chain seq x y z
N MET A 1 -4.89 -8.67 -11.42
CA MET A 1 -5.81 -7.55 -11.16
C MET A 1 -5.03 -6.51 -10.37
N HIS A 2 -4.76 -5.33 -10.93
CA HIS A 2 -4.04 -4.27 -10.22
C HIS A 2 -5.02 -3.44 -9.38
N PRO A 3 -4.62 -2.93 -8.20
CA PRO A 3 -5.41 -1.97 -7.45
C PRO A 3 -5.64 -0.68 -8.24
N PRO A 4 -6.64 0.13 -7.87
CA PRO A 4 -6.93 1.40 -8.56
C PRO A 4 -5.72 2.34 -8.54
N LEU A 5 -5.41 2.94 -9.69
CA LEU A 5 -4.23 3.78 -9.95
C LEU A 5 -4.36 5.20 -9.36
N THR A 6 -4.77 5.30 -8.11
CA THR A 6 -4.88 6.59 -7.42
C THR A 6 -3.48 7.09 -7.04
N LEU A 7 -2.92 8.04 -7.81
CA LEU A 7 -1.56 8.60 -7.62
C LEU A 7 -1.29 8.97 -6.16
N HIS A 8 -2.22 9.67 -5.51
CA HIS A 8 -2.07 10.13 -4.12
C HIS A 8 -1.89 8.98 -3.10
N ARG A 9 -2.31 7.76 -3.42
CA ARG A 9 -2.16 6.61 -2.51
C ARG A 9 -0.86 5.84 -2.73
N HIS A 10 -0.17 6.09 -3.83
CA HIS A 10 0.98 5.30 -4.29
C HIS A 10 2.20 6.18 -4.62
N PRO A 11 2.71 6.98 -3.66
CA PRO A 11 3.81 7.92 -3.90
C PRO A 11 5.09 7.26 -4.44
N MET A 12 5.34 5.98 -4.12
CA MET A 12 6.54 5.28 -4.61
C MET A 12 6.41 4.72 -6.03
N CYS A 13 5.20 4.64 -6.57
CA CYS A 13 4.94 4.02 -7.87
C CYS A 13 4.46 5.04 -8.92
N VAL A 14 4.55 6.34 -8.64
CA VAL A 14 4.02 7.42 -9.49
C VAL A 14 4.56 7.33 -10.92
N GLU A 15 5.88 7.22 -11.06
CA GLU A 15 6.54 7.16 -12.37
C GLU A 15 6.03 5.99 -13.23
N ILE A 16 5.94 4.79 -12.63
CA ILE A 16 5.45 3.59 -13.34
C ILE A 16 3.95 3.72 -13.69
N ILE A 17 3.16 4.36 -12.83
CA ILE A 17 1.74 4.64 -13.11
C ILE A 17 1.62 5.58 -14.32
N GLU A 18 2.43 6.63 -14.38
CA GLU A 18 2.43 7.57 -15.51
C GLU A 18 2.83 6.89 -16.81
N GLU A 19 3.88 6.07 -16.82
CA GLU A 19 4.28 5.28 -17.99
C GLU A 19 3.17 4.32 -18.45
N PHE A 20 2.52 3.65 -17.50
CA PHE A 20 1.42 2.74 -17.79
C PHE A 20 0.20 3.48 -18.37
N GLN A 21 -0.14 4.65 -17.83
CA GLN A 21 -1.21 5.51 -18.35
C GLN A 21 -0.89 6.06 -19.75
N LYS A 22 0.36 6.46 -20.00
CA LYS A 22 0.82 6.86 -21.34
C LYS A 22 0.66 5.71 -22.33
N CYS A 23 1.12 4.51 -22.01
CA CYS A 23 0.95 3.33 -22.87
C CYS A 23 -0.54 3.04 -23.19
N HIS A 24 -1.44 3.18 -22.21
CA HIS A 24 -2.87 3.02 -22.44
C HIS A 24 -3.50 4.14 -23.29
N THR A 25 -2.94 5.34 -23.24
CA THR A 25 -3.40 6.50 -24.02
C THR A 25 -2.92 6.41 -25.47
N ASP A 26 -1.68 6.00 -25.68
CA ASP A 26 -1.07 5.83 -27.01
C ASP A 26 -1.63 4.60 -27.74
N HIS A 27 -2.04 3.58 -26.99
CA HIS A 27 -2.51 2.30 -27.53
C HIS A 27 -3.92 1.93 -27.04
N PRO A 28 -4.96 2.70 -27.38
CA PRO A 28 -6.31 2.49 -26.87
C PRO A 28 -6.92 1.14 -27.28
N ILE A 29 -6.54 0.60 -28.45
CA ILE A 29 -6.99 -0.70 -28.96
C ILE A 29 -5.97 -1.80 -28.58
N ALA A 30 -4.68 -1.53 -28.75
CA ALA A 30 -3.63 -2.53 -28.56
C ALA A 30 -3.30 -2.84 -27.08
N LYS A 31 -3.80 -2.03 -26.13
CA LYS A 31 -3.82 -2.40 -24.70
C LYS A 31 -4.54 -3.73 -24.43
N PHE A 32 -5.58 -4.05 -25.21
CA PHE A 32 -6.33 -5.30 -25.08
C PHE A 32 -5.57 -6.51 -25.65
N PHE A 33 -4.58 -6.26 -26.53
CA PHE A 33 -3.70 -7.28 -27.09
C PHE A 33 -2.41 -7.47 -26.28
N GLY A 34 -2.30 -6.81 -25.12
CA GLY A 34 -1.20 -7.02 -24.18
C GLY A 34 0.06 -6.19 -24.45
N GLN A 35 -0.01 -5.16 -25.30
CA GLN A 35 1.14 -4.30 -25.61
C GLN A 35 1.73 -3.58 -24.38
N CYS A 36 0.91 -3.34 -23.34
CA CYS A 36 1.33 -2.72 -22.08
C CYS A 36 1.54 -3.73 -20.92
N THR A 37 1.65 -5.03 -21.21
CA THR A 37 1.72 -6.08 -20.17
C THR A 37 2.99 -5.99 -19.32
N GLU A 38 4.13 -5.66 -19.93
CA GLU A 38 5.39 -5.51 -19.20
C GLU A 38 5.33 -4.37 -18.17
N LEU A 39 4.76 -3.23 -18.55
CA LEU A 39 4.54 -2.10 -17.64
C LEU A 39 3.57 -2.47 -16.51
N LYS A 40 2.51 -3.24 -16.82
CA LYS A 40 1.59 -3.77 -15.82
C LYS A 40 2.29 -4.67 -14.80
N ILE A 41 3.20 -5.55 -15.24
CA ILE A 41 3.96 -6.44 -14.33
C ILE A 41 4.86 -5.63 -13.40
N LYS A 42 5.57 -4.62 -13.93
CA LYS A 42 6.38 -3.70 -13.13
C LYS A 42 5.53 -2.95 -12.10
N LEU A 43 4.37 -2.45 -12.52
CA LEU A 43 3.42 -1.76 -11.64
C LEU A 43 2.92 -2.65 -10.50
N ASP A 44 2.50 -3.88 -10.83
CA ASP A 44 2.05 -4.86 -9.83
C ASP A 44 3.17 -5.25 -8.85
N ARG A 45 4.43 -5.25 -9.30
CA ARG A 45 5.58 -5.46 -8.42
C ARG A 45 5.76 -4.28 -7.46
N CYS A 46 5.75 -3.05 -7.97
CA CYS A 46 5.87 -1.85 -7.14
C CYS A 46 4.76 -1.78 -6.07
N PHE A 47 3.51 -2.06 -6.44
CA PHE A 47 2.40 -2.07 -5.48
C PHE A 47 2.54 -3.14 -4.40
N ARG A 48 3.13 -4.30 -4.74
CA ARG A 48 3.40 -5.35 -3.75
C ARG A 48 4.48 -4.92 -2.76
N GLU A 49 5.54 -4.30 -3.24
CA GLU A 49 6.63 -3.79 -2.40
C GLU A 49 6.14 -2.66 -1.49
N GLU A 50 5.38 -1.69 -2.03
CA GLU A 50 4.80 -0.61 -1.24
C GLU A 50 3.83 -1.13 -0.17
N LYS A 51 2.98 -2.10 -0.53
CA LYS A 51 2.06 -2.75 0.42
C LYS A 51 2.82 -3.48 1.52
N ALA A 52 3.94 -4.14 1.21
CA ALA A 52 4.77 -4.82 2.20
C ALA A 52 5.38 -3.82 3.20
N LEU A 53 5.90 -2.69 2.72
CA LEU A 53 6.46 -1.63 3.57
C LEU A 53 5.40 -1.00 4.47
N LYS A 54 4.23 -0.65 3.92
CA LYS A 54 3.10 -0.12 4.71
C LYS A 54 2.62 -1.13 5.75
N ARG A 55 2.57 -2.42 5.42
CA ARG A 55 2.21 -3.48 6.37
C ARG A 55 3.21 -3.57 7.52
N LYS A 56 4.51 -3.50 7.24
CA LYS A 56 5.55 -3.53 8.28
C LYS A 56 5.42 -2.33 9.23
N ALA A 57 5.30 -1.12 8.67
CA ALA A 57 5.13 0.09 9.47
C ALA A 57 3.83 0.07 10.30
N ASN A 58 2.73 -0.43 9.73
CA ASN A 58 1.47 -0.56 10.47
C ASN A 58 1.55 -1.60 11.59
N PHE A 59 2.27 -2.70 11.35
CA PHE A 59 2.50 -3.73 12.37
C PHE A 59 3.28 -3.18 13.57
N GLU A 60 4.36 -2.44 13.33
CA GLU A 60 5.14 -1.79 14.39
C GLU A 60 4.30 -0.79 15.20
N ARG A 61 3.55 0.08 14.51
CA ARG A 61 2.61 1.01 15.16
C ARG A 61 1.55 0.30 15.99
N SER A 62 1.01 -0.81 15.47
CA SER A 62 0.00 -1.60 16.16
C SER A 62 0.57 -2.26 17.43
N LYS A 63 1.83 -2.72 17.38
CA LYS A 63 2.52 -3.28 18.55
C LYS A 63 2.68 -2.25 19.66
N ILE A 64 3.19 -1.05 19.32
CA ILE A 64 3.36 0.06 20.26
C ILE A 64 2.01 0.46 20.88
N LEU A 65 0.97 0.61 20.05
CA LEU A 65 -0.36 0.96 20.52
C LEU A 65 -0.92 -0.10 21.47
N LYS A 66 -0.74 -1.39 21.13
CA LYS A 66 -1.19 -2.52 21.96
C LYS A 66 -0.50 -2.50 23.33
N GLU A 67 0.82 -2.29 23.36
CA GLU A 67 1.59 -2.18 24.61
C GLU A 67 1.09 -1.02 25.47
N ARG A 68 0.86 0.16 24.87
CA ARG A 68 0.33 1.35 25.58
C ARG A 68 -1.06 1.10 26.17
N ILE A 69 -1.95 0.48 25.40
CA ILE A 69 -3.31 0.14 25.86
C ILE A 69 -3.24 -0.87 27.02
N GLN A 70 -2.37 -1.88 26.94
CA GLN A 70 -2.21 -2.86 28.00
C GLN A 70 -1.67 -2.26 29.30
N ALA A 71 -0.67 -1.37 29.22
CA ALA A 71 -0.14 -0.65 30.37
C ALA A 71 -1.24 0.19 31.04
N HIS A 72 -1.95 1.02 30.26
CA HIS A 72 -3.06 1.81 30.78
C HIS A 72 -4.17 0.96 31.41
N ARG A 73 -4.49 -0.20 30.80
CA ARG A 73 -5.50 -1.12 31.37
C ARG A 73 -5.06 -1.67 32.73
N LYS A 74 -3.78 -2.01 32.91
CA LYS A 74 -3.24 -2.47 34.20
C LYS A 74 -3.30 -1.39 35.27
N GLU A 75 -2.85 -0.18 34.94
CA GLU A 75 -2.92 0.97 35.85
C GLU A 75 -4.35 1.25 36.32
N MET A 76 -5.33 1.17 35.40
CA MET A 76 -6.74 1.36 35.74
C MET A 76 -7.29 0.23 36.64
N THR A 77 -6.86 -1.02 36.43
CA THR A 77 -7.27 -2.13 37.29
C THR A 77 -6.66 -2.04 38.69
N GLU A 78 -5.40 -1.61 38.80
CA GLU A 78 -4.72 -1.39 40.09
C GLU A 78 -5.39 -0.28 40.88
N LYS A 79 -5.66 0.88 40.25
CA LYS A 79 -6.38 2.00 40.87
C LYS A 79 -7.83 1.70 41.28
N SER A 80 -8.46 0.70 40.67
CA SER A 80 -9.84 0.31 41.03
C SER A 80 -9.88 -0.71 42.17
N ALA A 81 -8.74 -1.31 42.51
CA ALA A 81 -8.61 -2.30 43.57
C ALA A 81 -8.12 -1.70 44.91
N GLU A 82 -7.76 -0.41 44.91
CA GLU A 82 -7.33 0.40 46.07
C GLU A 82 -8.43 1.37 46.49
#